data_AF-A0A954Y6A4-F1
#
_entry.id   AF-A0A954Y6A4-F1
#
_cell.length_a   1.000
_cell.length_b   1.000
_cell.length_c   1.000
_cell.angle_alpha   90.00
_cell.angle_beta   90.00
_cell.angle_gamma   90.00
#
_symmetry.space_group_name_H-M   'P 1'
#
loop_
_entity.id
_entity.type
_entity.pdbx_description
1 polymer ?
#
loop_
_entity_poly.entity_id
_entity_poly.type
_entity_poly.pdbx_seq_one_letter_code
_entity_poly.pdbx_strand_id
1 'polypeptide(L)'
;MDAPPFVHLHCHSHYSLLDGASPIKKLVGRAKELGMNGLALTDHGNLYGALEFYRECRDADINPIVGYEAYIAPGSRLDKGGAASSKEASYHLTLLAQNRTGFKNLVKLASKAFLEGFYHKPRIDKEILEAHSDGILCLSGCVSGELSRTLLSGATASEALKQGEQIVHWFHKVFGDRYFLEIQNNGVEIQQAAMELTVELAQHMGMPLVATSDAH
;
A
#
# COMPACT_ATOMS: atom_id res chain seq x y z
N MET A 1 30.30 8.21 5.29
CA MET A 1 29.46 7.14 5.88
C MET A 1 28.74 6.50 4.72
N ASP A 2 28.87 5.19 4.53
CA ASP A 2 28.05 4.49 3.54
C ASP A 2 26.57 4.66 3.92
N ALA A 3 25.72 4.86 2.92
CA ALA A 3 24.29 5.01 3.17
C ALA A 3 23.75 3.72 3.83
N PRO A 4 22.87 3.84 4.85
CA PRO A 4 22.25 2.67 5.44
C PRO A 4 21.50 1.86 4.37
N PRO A 5 21.47 0.52 4.48
CA PRO A 5 20.78 -0.33 3.51
C PRO A 5 19.28 0.01 3.47
N PHE A 6 18.73 0.01 2.26
CA PHE A 6 17.33 0.35 2.01
C PHE A 6 16.73 -0.56 0.94
N VAL A 7 15.44 -0.88 1.06
CA VAL A 7 14.67 -1.65 0.09
C VAL A 7 13.34 -0.93 -0.12
N HIS A 8 12.97 -0.66 -1.36
CA HIS A 8 11.66 -0.09 -1.64
C HIS A 8 10.56 -1.14 -1.48
N LEU A 9 9.55 -0.81 -0.68
CA LEU A 9 8.38 -1.64 -0.40
C LEU A 9 7.08 -1.14 -1.06
N HIS A 10 7.13 0.01 -1.72
CA HIS A 10 6.02 0.62 -2.46
C HIS A 10 6.56 1.15 -3.79
N CYS A 11 6.33 0.39 -4.86
CA CYS A 11 6.77 0.71 -6.22
C CYS A 11 5.76 0.25 -7.26
N HIS A 12 5.57 1.09 -8.25
CA HIS A 12 4.72 0.87 -9.40
C HIS A 12 5.57 0.53 -10.60
N SER A 13 5.09 -0.41 -11.41
CA SER A 13 5.63 -0.68 -12.73
C SER A 13 4.68 -0.16 -13.80
N HIS A 14 5.09 -0.29 -15.06
CA HIS A 14 4.24 -0.11 -16.22
C HIS A 14 2.92 -0.94 -16.22
N TYR A 15 2.75 -1.92 -15.32
CA TYR A 15 1.46 -2.61 -15.11
C TYR A 15 0.48 -1.84 -14.22
N SER A 16 0.90 -0.76 -13.55
CA SER A 16 0.01 0.29 -13.07
C SER A 16 -0.48 1.13 -14.26
N LEU A 17 -1.33 0.52 -15.07
CA LEU A 17 -1.82 1.11 -16.33
C LEU A 17 -2.40 2.51 -16.04
N LEU A 18 -2.00 3.48 -16.87
CA LEU A 18 -2.35 4.91 -16.79
C LEU A 18 -1.50 5.77 -15.85
N ASP A 19 -0.59 5.18 -15.06
CA ASP A 19 0.24 5.94 -14.11
C ASP A 19 1.73 5.51 -14.10
N GLY A 20 1.97 4.20 -13.97
CA GLY A 20 3.33 3.67 -13.87
C GLY A 20 4.11 3.78 -15.17
N ALA A 21 5.35 4.28 -15.08
CA ALA A 21 6.24 4.48 -16.22
C ALA A 21 7.45 3.53 -16.20
N SER A 22 7.65 2.79 -15.11
CA SER A 22 8.82 1.96 -14.86
C SER A 22 8.72 0.54 -15.46
N PRO A 23 9.50 0.21 -16.51
CA PRO A 23 9.59 -1.17 -16.99
C PRO A 23 10.23 -2.06 -15.92
N ILE A 24 9.65 -3.24 -15.65
CA ILE A 24 10.10 -4.14 -14.58
C ILE A 24 11.60 -4.39 -14.64
N LYS A 25 12.13 -4.74 -15.82
CA LYS A 25 13.56 -5.00 -16.01
C LYS A 25 14.45 -3.81 -15.62
N LYS A 26 14.03 -2.58 -15.94
CA LYS A 26 14.77 -1.36 -15.56
C LYS A 26 14.67 -1.10 -14.07
N LEU A 27 13.49 -1.29 -13.48
CA LEU A 27 13.26 -1.13 -12.04
C LEU A 27 14.15 -2.09 -11.23
N VAL A 28 14.17 -3.37 -11.60
CA VAL A 28 15.01 -4.40 -10.97
C VAL A 28 16.51 -4.10 -11.18
N GLY A 29 16.91 -3.73 -12.41
CA GLY A 29 18.29 -3.33 -12.70
C GLY A 29 18.75 -2.15 -11.84
N ARG A 30 17.89 -1.15 -11.67
CA ARG A 30 18.19 0.02 -10.85
C ARG A 30 18.34 -0.33 -9.36
N ALA A 31 17.47 -1.19 -8.82
CA ALA A 31 17.58 -1.66 -7.44
C ALA A 31 18.93 -2.36 -7.21
N LYS A 32 19.36 -3.19 -8.16
CA LYS A 32 20.67 -3.88 -8.12
C LYS A 32 21.86 -2.90 -8.19
N GLU A 33 21.82 -1.92 -9.09
CA GLU A 33 22.85 -0.87 -9.18
C GLU A 33 23.00 -0.08 -7.89
N LEU A 34 21.90 0.13 -7.17
CA LEU A 34 21.87 0.82 -5.88
C LEU A 34 22.28 -0.07 -4.69
N GLY A 35 22.67 -1.33 -4.94
CA GLY A 35 23.11 -2.26 -3.90
C GLY A 35 21.99 -2.82 -3.02
N MET A 36 20.73 -2.72 -3.47
CA MET A 36 19.59 -3.29 -2.73
C MET A 36 19.57 -4.82 -2.89
N ASN A 37 19.15 -5.52 -1.85
CA ASN A 37 19.01 -7.00 -1.87
C ASN A 37 17.56 -7.47 -2.07
N GLY A 38 16.61 -6.54 -2.13
CA GLY A 38 15.19 -6.82 -2.30
C GLY A 38 14.48 -5.65 -2.98
N LEU A 39 13.27 -5.92 -3.47
CA LEU A 39 12.40 -4.94 -4.09
C LEU A 39 10.95 -5.44 -3.99
N ALA A 40 10.00 -4.53 -3.75
CA ALA A 40 8.58 -4.84 -3.87
C ALA A 40 7.98 -4.31 -5.18
N LEU A 41 6.95 -4.99 -5.65
CA LEU A 41 6.06 -4.49 -6.71
C LEU A 41 4.64 -4.41 -6.16
N THR A 42 4.07 -3.21 -6.14
CA THR A 42 2.76 -2.89 -5.54
C THR A 42 1.89 -2.13 -6.54
N ASP A 43 1.65 -2.72 -7.71
CA ASP A 43 0.87 -2.05 -8.76
C ASP A 43 -0.57 -1.73 -8.34
N HIS A 44 -1.11 -0.66 -8.92
CA HIS A 44 -2.46 -0.15 -8.62
C HIS A 44 -3.55 -1.16 -8.97
N GLY A 45 -4.19 -1.72 -7.95
CA GLY A 45 -5.40 -2.53 -8.08
C GLY A 45 -5.25 -3.77 -8.97
N ASN A 46 -4.02 -4.24 -9.23
CA ASN A 46 -3.79 -5.44 -10.04
C ASN A 46 -2.50 -6.19 -9.66
N LEU A 47 -2.34 -7.39 -10.22
CA LEU A 47 -1.16 -8.26 -10.04
C LEU A 47 -0.58 -8.71 -11.40
N TYR A 48 -0.80 -7.95 -12.47
CA TYR A 48 -0.49 -8.38 -13.83
C TYR A 48 1.01 -8.65 -14.02
N GLY A 49 1.85 -7.77 -13.46
CA GLY A 49 3.32 -7.87 -13.54
C GLY A 49 3.96 -8.88 -12.59
N ALA A 50 3.20 -9.50 -11.68
CA ALA A 50 3.78 -10.25 -10.56
C ALA A 50 4.71 -11.40 -10.99
N LEU A 51 4.35 -12.16 -12.04
CA LEU A 51 5.16 -13.28 -12.52
C LEU A 51 6.41 -12.83 -13.28
N GLU A 52 6.28 -11.80 -14.12
CA GLU A 52 7.41 -11.19 -14.82
C GLU A 52 8.41 -10.62 -13.82
N PHE A 53 7.93 -9.82 -12.88
CA PHE A 53 8.71 -9.23 -11.79
C PHE A 53 9.47 -10.27 -10.99
N TYR A 54 8.76 -11.33 -10.57
CA TYR A 54 9.40 -12.40 -9.82
C TYR A 54 10.57 -13.01 -10.59
N ARG A 55 10.38 -13.33 -11.88
CA ARG A 55 11.44 -13.93 -12.71
C ARG A 55 12.62 -12.99 -12.89
N GLU A 56 12.37 -11.73 -13.25
CA GLU A 56 13.43 -10.72 -13.45
C GLU A 56 14.24 -10.48 -12.15
N CYS A 57 13.58 -10.40 -11.00
CA CYS A 57 14.26 -10.32 -9.70
C CYS A 57 15.14 -11.55 -9.43
N ARG A 58 14.62 -12.76 -9.67
CA ARG A 58 15.38 -14.00 -9.47
C ARG A 58 16.61 -14.07 -10.37
N ASP A 59 16.49 -13.68 -11.63
CA ASP A 59 17.60 -13.66 -12.59
C ASP A 59 18.65 -12.59 -12.22
N ALA A 60 18.22 -11.52 -11.55
CA ALA A 60 19.09 -10.44 -11.07
C ALA A 60 19.68 -10.68 -9.66
N ASP A 61 19.33 -11.76 -8.97
CA ASP A 61 19.67 -12.02 -7.56
C ASP A 61 19.14 -10.95 -6.59
N ILE A 62 17.92 -10.47 -6.86
CA ILE A 62 17.15 -9.57 -5.98
C ILE A 62 16.03 -10.38 -5.34
N ASN A 63 15.78 -10.21 -4.04
CA ASN A 63 14.66 -10.84 -3.35
C ASN A 63 13.32 -10.19 -3.78
N PRO A 64 12.44 -10.90 -4.49
CA PRO A 64 11.16 -10.34 -4.94
C PRO A 64 10.13 -10.32 -3.80
N ILE A 65 9.51 -9.16 -3.58
CA ILE A 65 8.38 -8.99 -2.66
C ILE A 65 7.14 -8.67 -3.50
N VAL A 66 6.26 -9.66 -3.69
CA VAL A 66 5.03 -9.43 -4.44
C VAL A 66 4.02 -8.72 -3.54
N GLY A 67 3.57 -7.54 -3.97
CA GLY A 67 2.58 -6.73 -3.29
C GLY A 67 1.42 -6.33 -4.18
N TYR A 68 0.55 -5.49 -3.63
CA TYR A 68 -0.70 -5.05 -4.23
C TYR A 68 -1.09 -3.74 -3.56
N GLU A 69 -1.11 -2.62 -4.29
CA GLU A 69 -1.71 -1.39 -3.76
C GLU A 69 -3.21 -1.44 -4.06
N ALA A 70 -3.98 -1.80 -3.04
CA ALA A 70 -5.40 -2.04 -3.14
C ALA A 70 -6.18 -0.72 -3.17
N TYR A 71 -7.25 -0.67 -3.97
CA TYR A 71 -8.31 0.30 -3.77
C TYR A 71 -9.31 -0.24 -2.73
N ILE A 72 -9.50 0.47 -1.61
CA ILE A 72 -10.46 0.14 -0.55
C ILE A 72 -11.70 1.02 -0.69
N ALA A 73 -12.89 0.43 -0.83
CA ALA A 73 -14.14 1.18 -0.77
C ALA A 73 -14.36 1.79 0.64
N PRO A 74 -14.86 3.03 0.78
CA PRO A 74 -15.16 3.62 2.09
C PRO A 74 -16.23 2.84 2.88
N GLY A 75 -17.10 2.12 2.16
CA GLY A 75 -18.10 1.21 2.72
C GLY A 75 -18.01 -0.16 2.06
N SER A 76 -19.13 -0.69 1.57
CA SER A 76 -19.13 -1.96 0.85
C SER A 76 -18.54 -1.80 -0.55
N ARG A 77 -17.75 -2.79 -0.99
CA ARG A 77 -17.27 -2.88 -2.39
C ARG A 77 -18.42 -3.02 -3.39
N LEU A 78 -19.58 -3.52 -2.93
CA LEU A 78 -20.76 -3.74 -3.75
C LEU A 78 -21.55 -2.45 -4.03
N ASP A 79 -21.30 -1.39 -3.27
CA ASP A 79 -21.93 -0.09 -3.49
C ASP A 79 -21.30 0.62 -4.70
N LYS A 80 -22.15 1.04 -5.64
CA LYS A 80 -21.79 1.71 -6.89
C LYS A 80 -22.46 3.08 -7.02
N GLY A 81 -23.01 3.63 -5.93
CA GLY A 81 -23.65 4.94 -5.90
C GLY A 81 -22.88 5.97 -5.06
N GLY A 82 -23.19 7.25 -5.27
CA GLY A 82 -22.87 8.31 -4.31
C GLY A 82 -21.50 8.99 -4.42
N ALA A 83 -20.50 8.37 -5.04
CA ALA A 83 -19.19 9.03 -5.25
C ALA A 83 -19.18 9.86 -6.54
N ALA A 84 -18.74 11.12 -6.45
CA ALA A 84 -18.60 12.01 -7.60
C ALA A 84 -17.28 11.78 -8.37
N SER A 85 -16.32 11.07 -7.77
CA SER A 85 -15.02 10.80 -8.38
C SER A 85 -14.40 9.48 -7.91
N SER A 86 -13.40 8.99 -8.64
CA SER A 86 -12.59 7.83 -8.20
C SER A 86 -11.89 8.08 -6.86
N LYS A 87 -11.56 9.34 -6.54
CA LYS A 87 -10.92 9.71 -5.28
C LYS A 87 -11.88 9.50 -4.11
N GLU A 88 -13.14 9.85 -4.27
CA GLU A 88 -14.19 9.62 -3.25
C GLU A 88 -14.61 8.16 -3.18
N ALA A 89 -14.55 7.44 -4.30
CA ALA A 89 -14.98 6.05 -4.37
C ALA A 89 -14.03 5.06 -3.69
N SER A 90 -12.79 5.46 -3.38
CA SER A 90 -11.77 4.58 -2.79
C SER A 90 -10.59 5.28 -2.09
N TYR A 91 -10.01 4.57 -1.14
CA TYR A 91 -8.69 4.83 -0.55
C TYR A 91 -7.64 3.87 -1.11
N HIS A 92 -6.36 4.21 -0.99
CA HIS A 92 -5.25 3.30 -1.29
C HIS A 92 -4.81 2.51 -0.05
N LEU A 93 -4.26 1.31 -0.23
CA LEU A 93 -3.70 0.51 0.85
C LEU A 93 -2.59 -0.42 0.33
N THR A 94 -1.40 -0.34 0.91
CA THR A 94 -0.25 -1.13 0.48
C THR A 94 -0.24 -2.50 1.17
N LEU A 95 -0.35 -3.58 0.39
CA LEU A 95 -0.34 -4.95 0.89
C LEU A 95 0.85 -5.74 0.31
N LEU A 96 1.55 -6.50 1.14
CA LEU A 96 2.72 -7.31 0.74
C LEU A 96 2.52 -8.76 1.13
N ALA A 97 2.81 -9.70 0.23
CA ALA A 97 2.77 -11.12 0.55
C ALA A 97 3.97 -11.51 1.43
N GLN A 98 3.73 -11.88 2.69
CA GLN A 98 4.76 -12.40 3.60
C GLN A 98 5.20 -13.82 3.20
N ASN A 99 4.27 -14.60 2.66
CA ASN A 99 4.46 -16.00 2.34
C ASN A 99 3.50 -16.47 1.24
N ARG A 100 3.53 -17.77 0.92
CA ARG A 100 2.68 -18.38 -0.11
C ARG A 100 1.18 -18.25 0.16
N THR A 101 0.76 -18.29 1.43
CA THR A 101 -0.65 -18.07 1.80
C THR A 101 -1.05 -16.62 1.53
N GLY A 102 -0.19 -15.67 1.91
CA GLY A 102 -0.35 -14.26 1.58
C GLY A 102 -0.52 -14.01 0.09
N PHE A 103 0.36 -14.57 -0.75
CA PHE A 103 0.25 -14.43 -2.19
C PHE A 103 -1.08 -14.98 -2.74
N LYS A 104 -1.52 -16.16 -2.28
CA LYS A 104 -2.84 -16.70 -2.66
C LYS A 104 -3.99 -15.78 -2.25
N ASN A 105 -3.88 -15.15 -1.09
CA ASN A 105 -4.88 -14.22 -0.61
C ASN A 105 -4.87 -12.90 -1.41
N LEU A 106 -3.71 -12.36 -1.80
CA LEU A 106 -3.62 -11.24 -2.73
C LEU A 106 -4.30 -11.56 -4.06
N VAL A 107 -4.09 -12.75 -4.62
CA VAL A 107 -4.75 -13.18 -5.86
C VAL A 107 -6.28 -13.21 -5.70
N LYS A 108 -6.79 -13.72 -4.57
CA LYS A 108 -8.24 -13.69 -4.27
C LYS A 108 -8.78 -12.28 -4.16
N LEU A 109 -8.08 -11.40 -3.41
CA LEU A 109 -8.46 -10.00 -3.24
C LEU A 109 -8.52 -9.26 -4.57
N ALA A 110 -7.45 -9.34 -5.38
CA ALA A 110 -7.41 -8.74 -6.71
C ALA A 110 -8.55 -9.28 -7.61
N SER A 111 -8.78 -10.60 -7.60
CA SER A 111 -9.88 -11.20 -8.38
C SER A 111 -11.25 -10.69 -7.96
N LYS A 112 -11.54 -10.65 -6.64
CA LYS A 112 -12.80 -10.14 -6.09
C LYS A 112 -12.98 -8.64 -6.37
N ALA A 113 -11.90 -7.88 -6.36
CA ALA A 113 -11.92 -6.46 -6.68
C ALA A 113 -12.46 -6.20 -8.09
N PHE A 114 -12.06 -7.01 -9.06
CA PHE A 114 -12.58 -6.94 -10.44
C PHE A 114 -13.98 -7.55 -10.60
N LEU A 115 -14.24 -8.71 -10.00
CA LEU A 115 -15.49 -9.45 -10.23
C LEU A 115 -16.69 -8.89 -9.46
N GLU A 116 -16.45 -8.36 -8.26
CA GLU A 116 -17.51 -7.92 -7.34
C GLU A 116 -17.48 -6.41 -7.13
N GLY A 117 -16.29 -5.85 -6.87
CA GLY A 117 -16.13 -4.48 -6.37
C GLY A 117 -15.85 -3.40 -7.40
N PHE A 118 -15.87 -3.74 -8.69
CA PHE A 118 -15.54 -2.80 -9.74
C PHE A 118 -16.60 -1.68 -9.85
N TYR A 119 -16.14 -0.44 -9.67
CA TYR A 119 -16.91 0.77 -9.90
C TYR A 119 -16.15 1.71 -10.85
N HIS A 120 -15.35 2.64 -10.32
CA HIS A 120 -14.35 3.39 -11.11
C HIS A 120 -13.02 2.64 -11.23
N LYS A 121 -12.68 1.91 -10.17
CA LYS A 121 -11.48 1.08 -10.00
C LYS A 121 -11.90 -0.29 -9.43
N PRO A 122 -11.08 -1.33 -9.57
CA PRO A 122 -11.32 -2.61 -8.90
C PRO A 122 -11.09 -2.44 -7.38
N ARG A 123 -12.17 -2.38 -6.59
CA ARG A 123 -12.08 -2.12 -5.15
C ARG A 123 -12.34 -3.37 -4.34
N ILE A 124 -11.62 -3.53 -3.24
CA ILE A 124 -12.02 -4.42 -2.14
C ILE A 124 -12.72 -3.61 -1.05
N ASP A 125 -13.09 -4.27 0.04
CA ASP A 125 -13.55 -3.62 1.27
C ASP A 125 -12.96 -4.30 2.50
N LYS A 126 -13.24 -3.72 3.67
CA LYS A 126 -12.77 -4.21 4.97
C LYS A 126 -13.24 -5.64 5.28
N GLU A 127 -14.42 -6.05 4.77
CA GLU A 127 -14.96 -7.41 4.97
C GLU A 127 -14.08 -8.46 4.29
N ILE A 128 -13.82 -8.33 2.98
CA ILE A 128 -13.00 -9.34 2.28
C ILE A 128 -11.51 -9.20 2.60
N LEU A 129 -11.06 -8.02 3.01
CA LEU A 129 -9.70 -7.82 3.51
C LEU A 129 -9.48 -8.62 4.81
N GLU A 130 -10.40 -8.56 5.77
CA GLU A 130 -10.34 -9.34 7.00
C GLU A 130 -10.41 -10.85 6.70
N ALA A 131 -11.33 -11.28 5.83
CA ALA A 131 -11.48 -12.69 5.45
C ALA A 131 -10.27 -13.29 4.70
N HIS A 132 -9.39 -12.46 4.14
CA HIS A 132 -8.22 -12.87 3.38
C HIS A 132 -6.92 -12.24 3.92
N SER A 133 -6.87 -11.85 5.20
CA SER A 133 -5.71 -11.15 5.75
C SER A 133 -4.50 -12.05 6.01
N ASP A 134 -4.68 -13.37 6.15
CA ASP A 134 -3.61 -14.29 6.55
C ASP A 134 -2.41 -14.26 5.57
N GLY A 135 -1.19 -14.22 6.14
CA GLY A 135 0.07 -14.15 5.39
C GLY A 135 0.35 -12.84 4.66
N ILE A 136 -0.41 -11.77 4.90
CA ILE A 136 -0.21 -10.43 4.29
C ILE A 136 0.37 -9.44 5.33
N LEU A 137 1.39 -8.67 4.93
CA LEU A 137 1.82 -7.46 5.65
C LEU A 137 1.03 -6.27 5.10
N CYS A 138 0.61 -5.35 5.96
CA CYS A 138 -0.19 -4.18 5.59
C CYS A 138 0.54 -2.91 6.02
N LEU A 139 0.71 -1.97 5.09
CA LEU A 139 1.18 -0.62 5.39
C LEU A 139 -0.02 0.34 5.30
N SER A 140 -0.03 1.41 6.08
CA SER A 140 -1.18 2.34 6.13
C SER A 140 -1.48 3.08 4.82
N GLY A 141 -0.59 3.02 3.83
CA GLY A 141 -0.76 3.58 2.50
C GLY A 141 -0.13 4.95 2.30
N CYS A 142 -0.17 5.41 1.05
CA CYS A 142 0.28 6.74 0.64
C CYS A 142 -0.70 7.85 1.10
N VAL A 143 -0.48 9.09 0.65
CA VAL A 143 -1.38 10.23 0.96
C VAL A 143 -2.84 10.02 0.50
N SER A 144 -3.07 9.10 -0.44
CA SER A 144 -4.41 8.68 -0.86
C SER A 144 -5.04 7.57 0.01
N GLY A 145 -4.33 7.09 1.02
CA GLY A 145 -4.81 6.10 1.98
C GLY A 145 -5.81 6.64 2.98
N GLU A 146 -6.55 5.73 3.62
CA GLU A 146 -7.60 6.06 4.60
C GLU A 146 -7.01 6.86 5.77
N LEU A 147 -5.88 6.39 6.33
CA LEU A 147 -5.23 7.03 7.47
C LEU A 147 -4.78 8.47 7.15
N SER A 148 -3.97 8.65 6.11
CA SER A 148 -3.42 9.96 5.77
C SER A 148 -4.52 10.97 5.42
N ARG A 149 -5.56 10.55 4.69
CA ARG A 149 -6.70 11.45 4.40
C ARG A 149 -7.43 11.87 5.66
N THR A 150 -7.71 10.93 6.57
CA THR A 150 -8.37 11.23 7.85
C THR A 150 -7.54 12.19 8.70
N LEU A 151 -6.23 11.96 8.81
CA LEU A 151 -5.34 12.84 9.57
C LEU A 151 -5.29 14.25 8.96
N LEU A 152 -5.22 14.36 7.63
CA LEU A 152 -5.16 15.66 6.94
C LEU A 152 -6.50 16.42 6.95
N SER A 153 -7.64 15.73 7.03
CA SER A 153 -8.96 16.35 6.95
C SER A 153 -9.59 16.68 8.31
N GLY A 154 -8.94 16.34 9.43
CA GLY A 154 -9.51 16.57 10.76
C GLY A 154 -9.70 18.07 11.04
N ALA A 155 -10.86 18.45 11.58
CA ALA A 155 -11.17 19.85 11.89
C ALA A 155 -10.25 20.42 12.98
N THR A 156 -9.74 19.56 13.87
CA THR A 156 -8.74 19.89 14.88
C THR A 156 -7.71 18.76 14.97
N ALA A 157 -6.51 19.06 15.48
CA ALA A 157 -5.47 18.05 15.68
C ALA A 157 -5.92 16.90 16.60
N SER A 158 -6.66 17.21 17.67
CA SER A 158 -7.18 16.18 18.60
C SER A 158 -8.22 15.27 17.94
N GLU A 159 -9.07 15.82 17.08
CA GLU A 159 -10.05 15.02 16.34
C GLU A 159 -9.37 14.14 15.29
N ALA A 160 -8.40 14.69 14.55
CA ALA A 160 -7.60 13.96 13.58
C ALA A 160 -6.92 12.74 14.22
N LEU A 161 -6.22 12.95 15.34
CA LEU A 161 -5.54 11.87 16.07
C LEU A 161 -6.52 10.79 16.54
N LYS A 162 -7.66 11.19 17.14
CA LYS A 162 -8.67 10.23 17.62
C LYS A 162 -9.27 9.40 16.49
N GLN A 163 -9.54 9.99 15.32
CA GLN A 163 -10.02 9.24 14.16
C GLN A 163 -8.93 8.34 13.57
N GLY A 164 -7.68 8.82 13.53
CA GLY A 164 -6.51 8.04 13.14
C GLY A 164 -6.32 6.80 14.02
N GLU A 165 -6.43 6.95 15.34
CA GLU A 165 -6.39 5.85 16.31
C GLU A 165 -7.41 4.76 16.00
N GLN A 166 -8.66 5.15 15.67
CA GLN A 166 -9.72 4.20 15.33
C GLN A 166 -9.38 3.38 14.08
N ILE A 167 -8.80 4.03 13.06
CA ILE A 167 -8.34 3.37 11.83
C ILE A 167 -7.21 2.40 12.17
N VAL A 168 -6.19 2.87 12.89
CA VAL A 168 -5.04 2.04 13.31
C VAL A 168 -5.49 0.85 14.13
N HIS A 169 -6.42 1.03 15.07
CA HIS A 169 -6.98 -0.06 15.87
C HIS A 169 -7.68 -1.12 15.01
N TRP A 170 -8.46 -0.70 14.00
CA TRP A 170 -9.11 -1.65 13.10
C TRP A 170 -8.09 -2.49 12.34
N PHE A 171 -7.10 -1.84 11.70
CA PHE A 171 -6.07 -2.56 10.94
C PHE A 171 -5.18 -3.42 11.85
N HIS A 172 -4.78 -2.94 13.02
CA HIS A 172 -4.00 -3.71 13.97
C HIS A 172 -4.79 -4.92 14.52
N LYS A 173 -6.11 -4.81 14.72
CA LYS A 173 -6.95 -5.97 15.07
C LYS A 173 -6.93 -7.07 14.00
N VAL A 174 -6.89 -6.69 12.72
CA VAL A 174 -6.91 -7.63 11.58
C VAL A 174 -5.53 -8.23 11.29
N PHE A 175 -4.48 -7.42 11.37
CA PHE A 175 -3.13 -7.80 10.93
C PHE A 175 -2.16 -8.10 12.09
N GLY A 176 -2.42 -7.59 13.29
CA GLY A 176 -1.53 -7.70 14.45
C GLY A 176 -0.18 -7.03 14.17
N ASP A 177 0.90 -7.75 14.49
CA ASP A 177 2.29 -7.33 14.26
C ASP A 177 2.67 -7.19 12.77
N ARG A 178 1.75 -7.53 11.86
CA ARG A 178 1.91 -7.37 10.41
C ARG A 178 1.41 -6.03 9.88
N TYR A 179 0.99 -5.11 10.77
CA TYR A 179 0.55 -3.76 10.40
C TYR A 179 1.61 -2.70 10.75
N PHE A 180 1.91 -1.84 9.79
CA PHE A 180 2.92 -0.78 9.91
C PHE A 180 2.35 0.54 9.44
N LEU A 181 2.78 1.64 10.06
CA LEU A 181 2.43 2.98 9.60
C LEU A 181 3.45 3.43 8.55
N GLU A 182 2.95 3.66 7.34
CA GLU A 182 3.74 4.04 6.17
C GLU A 182 4.03 5.53 6.20
N ILE A 183 5.29 5.90 5.97
CA ILE A 183 5.73 7.29 5.85
C ILE A 183 6.47 7.51 4.54
N GLN A 184 6.20 8.65 3.91
CA GLN A 184 6.74 9.05 2.62
C GLN A 184 7.12 10.52 2.66
N ASN A 185 8.25 10.87 2.05
CA ASN A 185 8.65 12.27 1.88
C ASN A 185 9.44 12.45 0.59
N ASN A 186 8.71 12.73 -0.50
CA ASN A 186 9.31 13.02 -1.80
C ASN A 186 9.49 14.54 -2.03
N GLY A 187 9.52 15.36 -0.96
CA GLY A 187 9.64 16.81 -1.05
C GLY A 187 8.33 17.54 -1.43
N VAL A 188 7.18 16.88 -1.26
CA VAL A 188 5.85 17.45 -1.52
C VAL A 188 5.19 17.81 -0.19
N GLU A 189 4.71 19.04 -0.05
CA GLU A 189 4.16 19.59 1.21
C GLU A 189 3.07 18.69 1.83
N ILE A 190 2.14 18.18 1.02
CA ILE A 190 1.06 17.32 1.52
C ILE A 190 1.58 15.98 2.05
N GLN A 191 2.64 15.41 1.45
CA GLN A 191 3.26 14.20 1.95
C GLN A 191 4.01 14.46 3.25
N GLN A 192 4.72 15.59 3.34
CA GLN A 192 5.41 15.98 4.57
C GLN A 192 4.42 16.16 5.72
N ALA A 193 3.30 16.88 5.50
CA ALA A 193 2.27 17.05 6.51
C ALA A 193 1.65 15.70 6.94
N ALA A 194 1.35 14.81 5.99
CA ALA A 194 0.84 13.47 6.29
C ALA A 194 1.84 12.64 7.08
N MET A 195 3.14 12.70 6.73
CA MET A 195 4.21 12.02 7.44
C MET A 195 4.32 12.51 8.88
N GLU A 196 4.37 13.81 9.12
CA GLU A 196 4.52 14.39 10.46
C GLU A 196 3.37 13.94 11.38
N LEU A 197 2.13 14.01 10.91
CA LEU A 197 0.96 13.53 11.64
C LEU A 197 0.99 12.02 11.89
N THR A 198 1.46 11.24 10.91
CA THR A 198 1.57 9.78 11.03
C THR A 198 2.66 9.39 12.03
N VAL A 199 3.78 10.12 12.07
CA VAL A 199 4.86 9.91 13.05
C VAL A 199 4.39 10.23 14.46
N GLU A 200 3.65 11.34 14.64
CA GLU A 200 3.05 11.69 15.93
C GLU A 200 2.10 10.58 16.42
N LEU A 201 1.19 10.13 15.55
CA LEU A 201 0.28 9.03 15.87
C LEU A 201 1.02 7.73 16.18
N ALA A 202 2.06 7.39 15.41
CA ALA A 202 2.86 6.19 15.63
C ALA A 202 3.54 6.20 17.00
N GLN A 203 4.13 7.34 17.39
CA GLN A 203 4.74 7.52 18.71
C GLN A 203 3.71 7.43 19.83
N HIS A 204 2.53 8.03 19.65
CA HIS A 204 1.45 7.98 20.62
C HIS A 204 0.96 6.54 20.88
N MET A 205 0.81 5.75 19.82
CA MET A 205 0.27 4.39 19.88
C MET A 205 1.33 3.29 20.03
N GLY A 206 2.62 3.62 19.93
CA GLY A 206 3.70 2.64 19.93
C GLY A 206 3.75 1.77 18.67
N MET A 207 3.32 2.29 17.52
CA MET A 207 3.26 1.55 16.26
C MET A 207 4.58 1.62 15.48
N PRO A 208 4.98 0.54 14.80
CA PRO A 208 6.19 0.55 13.98
C PRO A 208 5.98 1.36 12.69
N LEU A 209 7.01 2.13 12.32
CA LEU A 209 7.06 2.93 11.09
C LEU A 209 7.81 2.17 9.98
N VAL A 210 7.37 2.36 8.73
CA VAL A 210 8.06 1.90 7.52
C VAL A 210 8.16 3.05 6.53
N ALA A 211 9.39 3.38 6.12
CA ALA A 211 9.63 4.39 5.11
C ALA A 211 9.55 3.80 3.69
N THR A 212 8.78 4.46 2.81
CA THR A 212 8.65 4.13 1.39
C THR A 212 8.74 5.40 0.55
N SER A 213 8.68 5.28 -0.78
CA SER A 213 8.78 6.43 -1.69
C SER A 213 7.71 6.48 -2.78
N ASP A 214 6.85 5.46 -2.89
CA ASP A 214 5.79 5.41 -3.90
C ASP A 214 6.30 5.66 -5.33
N ALA A 215 7.34 4.92 -5.74
CA ALA A 215 8.03 5.18 -7.01
C ALA A 215 7.18 4.74 -8.22
N HIS A 216 7.11 5.56 -9.26
CA HIS A 216 6.32 5.35 -10.48
C HIS A 216 7.18 5.24 -11.76
#